data_AF-A0AAE6QCU2-F1
#
_entry.id   AF-A0AAE6QCU2-F1
#
_cell.length_a   1.000
_cell.length_b   1.000
_cell.length_c   1.000
_cell.angle_alpha   90.00
_cell.angle_beta   90.00
_cell.angle_gamma   90.00
#
_symmetry.space_group_name_H-M   'P 1'
#
loop_
_entity.id
_entity.type
_entity.pdbx_description
1 polymer ?
#
loop_
_entity_poly.entity_id
_entity_poly.type
_entity_poly.pdbx_seq_one_letter_code
_entity_poly.pdbx_strand_id
1 'polypeptide(L)'
;MVPSTVKLTRHGQGDLGAADWGKEGDGLYASARHLWATAIVRTRQFEGLEDIRIIRKTINRHTIINRSFPRASMLLIGYCVEMYLKGGLTKLLIGCADDVFRSTLKSYSHDLEKLAKDLIPDLNGTQRSDLRSLSKLVLNDARYPVEANGKEEYVKLSNKRTSATHNGAIFRRYCKLAKHLRARIARIDADSNDPCSTSHWLVGVDGYLCYRYGGHLSPRMTYRRCTSADLAEEVTYQEVLTVINNAGLLLPGAIETYAIYADQVKNGKRMLKKLTA
;
A
#
# COMPACT_ATOMS: atom_id res chain seq x y z
N MET A 1 2.10 -35.32 -4.44
CA MET A 1 1.95 -34.09 -5.25
C MET A 1 2.32 -32.91 -4.36
N VAL A 2 3.43 -32.25 -4.63
CA VAL A 2 3.74 -30.97 -3.96
C VAL A 2 2.80 -29.93 -4.56
N PRO A 3 2.03 -29.16 -3.77
CA PRO A 3 1.17 -28.15 -4.33
C PRO A 3 2.04 -27.13 -5.07
N SER A 4 1.77 -26.92 -6.36
CA SER A 4 2.41 -25.83 -7.11
C SER A 4 2.07 -24.53 -6.40
N THR A 5 3.06 -23.89 -5.79
CA THR A 5 2.90 -22.58 -5.15
C THR A 5 2.38 -21.62 -6.21
N VAL A 6 1.17 -21.10 -6.01
CA VAL A 6 0.59 -20.08 -6.91
C VAL A 6 1.56 -18.92 -6.96
N LYS A 7 2.05 -18.60 -8.16
CA LYS A 7 2.99 -17.52 -8.41
C LYS A 7 2.25 -16.25 -8.82
N LEU A 8 2.75 -15.11 -8.37
CA LEU A 8 2.24 -13.83 -8.85
C LEU A 8 2.59 -13.65 -10.31
N THR A 9 1.58 -13.37 -11.11
CA THR A 9 1.70 -13.09 -12.53
C THR A 9 1.20 -11.68 -12.82
N ARG A 10 1.63 -11.13 -13.97
CA ARG A 10 1.22 -9.79 -14.41
C ARG A 10 -0.30 -9.65 -14.56
N HIS A 11 -1.00 -10.76 -14.83
CA HIS A 11 -2.44 -10.82 -15.05
C HIS A 11 -3.18 -11.56 -13.92
N GLY A 12 -2.62 -11.56 -12.70
CA GLY A 12 -3.31 -12.08 -11.52
C GLY A 12 -4.69 -11.46 -11.33
N GLN A 13 -5.59 -12.21 -10.70
CA GLN A 13 -6.96 -11.79 -10.40
C GLN A 13 -7.18 -11.70 -8.89
N GLY A 14 -8.16 -10.88 -8.47
CA GLY A 14 -8.55 -10.75 -7.07
C GLY A 14 -7.49 -10.03 -6.23
N ASP A 15 -7.20 -10.55 -5.04
CA ASP A 15 -6.20 -9.98 -4.12
C ASP A 15 -4.75 -10.11 -4.64
N LEU A 16 -4.55 -10.89 -5.71
CA LEU A 16 -3.28 -11.03 -6.44
C LEU A 16 -3.24 -10.21 -7.74
N GLY A 17 -4.29 -9.44 -8.03
CA GLY A 17 -4.41 -8.64 -9.25
C GLY A 17 -4.19 -7.15 -9.02
N ALA A 18 -3.12 -6.59 -9.60
CA ALA A 18 -2.84 -5.15 -9.48
C ALA A 18 -3.97 -4.26 -10.04
N ALA A 19 -4.67 -4.74 -11.08
CA ALA A 19 -5.79 -4.03 -11.68
C ALA A 19 -7.01 -3.98 -10.75
N ASP A 20 -7.27 -5.05 -10.01
CA ASP A 20 -8.42 -5.14 -9.10
C ASP A 20 -8.23 -4.24 -7.89
N TRP A 21 -7.02 -4.21 -7.31
CA TRP A 21 -6.64 -3.20 -6.32
C TRP A 21 -6.81 -1.76 -6.84
N GLY A 22 -6.42 -1.51 -8.09
CA GLY A 22 -6.62 -0.21 -8.75
C GLY A 22 -8.10 0.19 -8.84
N LYS A 23 -8.97 -0.74 -9.28
CA LYS A 23 -10.42 -0.51 -9.38
C LYS A 23 -11.06 -0.25 -8.02
N GLU A 24 -10.70 -1.03 -7.00
CA GLU A 24 -11.19 -0.82 -5.65
C GLU A 24 -10.78 0.56 -5.12
N GLY A 25 -9.51 0.93 -5.29
CA GLY A 25 -9.01 2.25 -4.93
C GLY A 25 -9.73 3.39 -5.64
N ASP A 26 -10.07 3.23 -6.93
CA ASP A 26 -10.83 4.23 -7.70
C ASP A 26 -12.27 4.38 -7.18
N GLY A 27 -12.93 3.28 -6.78
CA GLY A 27 -14.24 3.31 -6.13
C GLY A 27 -14.24 4.01 -4.77
N LEU A 28 -13.23 3.73 -3.94
CA LEU A 28 -13.02 4.40 -2.66
C LEU A 28 -12.75 5.90 -2.83
N TYR A 29 -11.94 6.27 -3.83
CA TYR A 29 -11.64 7.66 -4.17
C TYR A 29 -12.90 8.45 -4.55
N ALA A 30 -13.73 7.89 -5.43
CA ALA A 30 -14.98 8.49 -5.86
C ALA A 30 -15.94 8.69 -4.67
N SER A 31 -16.09 7.65 -3.83
CA SER A 31 -16.92 7.67 -2.64
C SER A 31 -16.47 8.74 -1.64
N ALA A 32 -15.16 8.83 -1.37
CA ALA A 32 -14.60 9.84 -0.48
C ALA A 32 -14.93 11.27 -0.94
N ARG A 33 -14.76 11.55 -2.24
CA ARG A 33 -15.06 12.87 -2.80
C ARG A 33 -16.55 13.19 -2.75
N HIS A 34 -17.41 12.19 -3.01
CA HIS A 34 -18.84 12.35 -2.96
C HIS A 34 -19.34 12.70 -1.55
N LEU A 35 -18.86 11.97 -0.53
CA LEU A 35 -19.21 12.26 0.88
C LEU A 35 -18.73 13.65 1.29
N TRP A 36 -17.50 14.02 0.92
CA TRP A 36 -16.96 15.35 1.22
C TRP A 36 -17.78 16.48 0.57
N ALA A 37 -18.10 16.33 -0.71
CA ALA A 37 -18.91 17.30 -1.43
C ALA A 37 -20.31 17.42 -0.82
N THR A 38 -20.91 16.28 -0.46
CA THR A 38 -22.22 16.26 0.22
C THR A 38 -22.17 16.97 1.55
N ALA A 39 -21.11 16.77 2.35
CA ALA A 39 -20.93 17.50 3.61
C ALA A 39 -20.90 19.02 3.37
N ILE A 40 -20.11 19.50 2.40
CA ILE A 40 -20.04 20.93 2.07
C ILE A 40 -21.40 21.48 1.66
N VAL A 41 -22.10 20.82 0.74
CA VAL A 41 -23.40 21.28 0.23
C VAL A 41 -24.42 21.33 1.36
N ARG A 42 -24.48 20.29 2.20
CA ARG A 42 -25.40 20.22 3.32
C ARG A 42 -25.10 21.23 4.41
N THR A 43 -23.83 21.58 4.62
CA THR A 43 -23.44 22.65 5.55
C THR A 43 -23.90 24.00 5.04
N ARG A 44 -23.63 24.34 3.77
CA ARG A 44 -24.11 25.60 3.18
C ARG A 44 -25.64 25.73 3.18
N GLN A 45 -26.35 24.64 2.86
CA GLN A 45 -27.81 24.62 2.90
C GLN A 45 -28.36 24.87 4.31
N PHE A 46 -27.70 24.35 5.34
CA PHE A 46 -28.10 24.56 6.73
C PHE A 46 -27.78 25.97 7.21
N GLU A 47 -26.62 26.52 6.85
CA GLU A 47 -26.21 27.89 7.17
C GLU A 47 -27.12 28.95 6.54
N GLY A 48 -27.74 28.66 5.39
CA GLY A 48 -28.70 29.54 4.73
C GLY A 48 -30.15 29.44 5.24
N LEU A 49 -30.42 28.67 6.29
CA LEU A 49 -31.76 28.60 6.88
C LEU A 49 -31.98 29.77 7.85
N GLU A 50 -33.11 30.46 7.68
CA GLU A 50 -33.53 31.56 8.58
C GLU A 50 -34.68 31.15 9.52
N ASP A 51 -35.54 30.21 9.10
CA ASP A 51 -36.70 29.77 9.88
C ASP A 51 -36.30 28.79 11.00
N ILE A 52 -36.48 29.23 12.26
CA ILE A 52 -36.17 28.46 13.46
C ILE A 52 -36.92 27.13 13.57
N ARG A 53 -38.13 27.01 13.02
CA ARG A 53 -38.91 25.76 12.99
C ARG A 53 -38.26 24.75 12.06
N ILE A 54 -37.79 25.20 10.90
CA ILE A 54 -37.08 24.36 9.93
C ILE A 54 -35.71 23.95 10.48
N ILE A 55 -34.98 24.87 11.11
CA ILE A 55 -33.69 24.59 11.75
C ILE A 55 -33.86 23.49 12.80
N ARG A 56 -34.81 23.63 13.73
CA ARG A 56 -35.08 22.62 14.77
C ARG A 56 -35.40 21.24 14.19
N LYS A 57 -36.15 21.18 13.09
CA LYS A 57 -36.49 19.91 12.42
C LYS A 57 -35.30 19.24 11.73
N THR A 58 -34.32 20.02 11.29
CA THR A 58 -33.22 19.54 10.44
C THR A 58 -31.88 19.41 11.17
N ILE A 59 -31.73 20.01 12.36
CA ILE A 59 -30.46 20.11 13.09
C ILE A 59 -29.81 18.75 13.36
N ASN A 60 -30.57 17.75 13.83
CA ASN A 60 -30.01 16.42 14.12
C ASN A 60 -29.42 15.76 12.87
N ARG A 61 -30.14 15.83 11.75
CA ARG A 61 -29.67 15.28 10.47
C ARG A 61 -28.44 16.04 9.97
N HIS A 62 -28.45 17.36 10.08
CA HIS A 62 -27.30 18.18 9.71
C HIS A 62 -26.07 17.84 10.56
N THR A 63 -26.21 17.73 11.89
CA THR A 63 -25.11 17.39 12.79
C THR A 63 -24.49 16.03 12.47
N ILE A 64 -25.31 15.00 12.17
CA ILE A 64 -24.81 13.68 11.78
C ILE A 64 -24.01 13.76 10.48
N ILE A 65 -24.56 14.40 9.45
CA ILE A 65 -23.88 14.53 8.15
C ILE A 65 -22.57 15.31 8.30
N ASN A 66 -22.63 16.47 8.96
CA ASN A 66 -21.50 17.38 9.07
C ASN A 66 -20.35 16.75 9.88
N ARG A 67 -20.64 15.94 10.91
CA ARG A 67 -19.60 15.25 11.70
C ARG A 67 -19.07 13.97 11.04
N SER A 68 -19.95 13.15 10.49
CA SER A 68 -19.59 11.80 10.05
C SER A 68 -18.99 11.77 8.65
N PHE A 69 -19.48 12.61 7.73
CA PHE A 69 -19.08 12.53 6.32
C PHE A 69 -17.64 12.97 6.09
N PRO A 70 -17.13 14.08 6.67
CA PRO A 70 -15.72 14.44 6.55
C PRO A 70 -14.78 13.36 7.10
N ARG A 71 -15.12 12.77 8.27
CA ARG A 71 -14.34 11.68 8.87
C ARG A 71 -14.32 10.43 7.99
N ALA A 72 -15.48 10.00 7.50
CA ALA A 72 -15.59 8.87 6.57
C ALA A 72 -14.83 9.14 5.27
N SER A 73 -14.89 10.37 4.74
CA SER A 73 -14.16 10.76 3.52
C SER A 73 -12.64 10.64 3.71
N MET A 74 -12.11 11.10 4.83
CA MET A 74 -10.67 10.97 5.14
C MET A 74 -10.24 9.50 5.25
N LEU A 75 -11.07 8.66 5.90
CA LEU A 75 -10.81 7.23 6.01
C LEU A 75 -10.78 6.55 4.64
N LEU A 76 -11.76 6.85 3.78
CA LEU A 76 -11.84 6.30 2.43
C LEU A 76 -10.67 6.74 1.56
N ILE A 77 -10.15 7.96 1.72
CA ILE A 77 -8.90 8.38 1.04
C ILE A 77 -7.70 7.56 1.55
N GLY A 78 -7.62 7.28 2.86
CA GLY A 78 -6.59 6.42 3.41
C GLY A 78 -6.61 5.01 2.80
N TYR A 79 -7.77 4.38 2.75
CA TYR A 79 -7.93 3.06 2.12
C TYR A 79 -7.68 3.10 0.62
N CYS A 80 -8.14 4.13 -0.08
CA CYS A 80 -7.85 4.34 -1.51
C CYS A 80 -6.33 4.32 -1.78
N VAL A 81 -5.56 5.08 -0.98
CA VAL A 81 -4.09 5.08 -1.07
C VAL A 81 -3.51 3.69 -0.77
N GLU A 82 -4.01 3.01 0.26
CA GLU A 82 -3.58 1.65 0.59
C GLU A 82 -3.80 0.68 -0.58
N MET A 83 -4.96 0.74 -1.24
CA MET A 83 -5.26 -0.13 -2.40
C MET A 83 -4.30 0.14 -3.56
N TYR A 84 -4.03 1.40 -3.88
CA TYR A 84 -3.06 1.73 -4.93
C TYR A 84 -1.67 1.18 -4.62
N LEU A 85 -1.19 1.35 -3.38
CA LEU A 85 0.10 0.85 -2.97
C LEU A 85 0.17 -0.68 -2.97
N LYS A 86 -0.91 -1.37 -2.58
CA LYS A 86 -1.05 -2.83 -2.70
C LYS A 86 -0.94 -3.29 -4.16
N GLY A 87 -1.59 -2.60 -5.08
CA GLY A 87 -1.44 -2.87 -6.52
C GLY A 87 -0.01 -2.70 -7.01
N GLY A 88 0.73 -1.71 -6.49
CA GLY A 88 2.16 -1.54 -6.74
C GLY A 88 2.99 -2.70 -6.18
N LEU A 89 2.69 -3.16 -4.96
CA LEU A 89 3.36 -4.30 -4.33
C LEU A 89 3.18 -5.59 -5.14
N THR A 90 1.97 -5.83 -5.66
CA THR A 90 1.69 -6.96 -6.55
C THR A 90 2.62 -6.95 -7.76
N LYS A 91 2.82 -5.78 -8.37
CA LYS A 91 3.77 -5.63 -9.49
C LYS A 91 5.21 -5.86 -9.02
N LEU A 92 5.63 -5.26 -7.90
CA LEU A 92 6.98 -5.41 -7.35
C LEU A 92 7.36 -6.88 -7.09
N LEU A 93 6.40 -7.71 -6.70
CA LEU A 93 6.59 -9.12 -6.34
C LEU A 93 6.18 -10.11 -7.45
N ILE A 94 6.07 -9.68 -8.71
CA ILE A 94 5.87 -10.59 -9.85
C ILE A 94 6.93 -11.71 -9.83
N GLY A 95 6.50 -12.94 -10.05
CA GLY A 95 7.35 -14.13 -10.04
C GLY A 95 7.63 -14.71 -8.64
N CYS A 96 7.27 -14.01 -7.56
CA CYS A 96 7.31 -14.57 -6.21
C CYS A 96 6.12 -15.51 -5.97
N ALA A 97 6.26 -16.40 -5.00
CA ALA A 97 5.15 -17.22 -4.50
C ALA A 97 4.14 -16.36 -3.71
N ASP A 98 2.86 -16.76 -3.72
CA ASP A 98 1.76 -16.06 -3.03
C ASP A 98 2.04 -15.86 -1.52
N ASP A 99 2.59 -16.86 -0.84
CA ASP A 99 2.93 -16.78 0.58
C ASP A 99 3.98 -15.69 0.89
N VAL A 100 4.89 -15.39 -0.05
CA VAL A 100 5.81 -14.25 0.03
C VAL A 100 5.05 -12.93 -0.05
N PHE A 101 4.11 -12.81 -0.99
CA PHE A 101 3.30 -11.60 -1.09
C PHE A 101 2.45 -11.37 0.16
N ARG A 102 1.77 -12.40 0.65
CA ARG A 102 0.94 -12.31 1.87
C ARG A 102 1.77 -11.94 3.10
N SER A 103 2.93 -12.58 3.30
CA SER A 103 3.82 -12.27 4.41
C SER A 103 4.40 -10.85 4.30
N THR A 104 4.78 -10.43 3.09
CA THR A 104 5.31 -9.09 2.81
C THR A 104 4.24 -8.02 3.02
N LEU A 105 3.04 -8.23 2.49
CA LEU A 105 1.89 -7.34 2.69
C LEU A 105 1.58 -7.17 4.18
N LYS A 106 1.56 -8.28 4.93
CA LYS A 106 1.37 -8.26 6.39
C LYS A 106 2.50 -7.50 7.10
N SER A 107 3.73 -7.54 6.60
CA SER A 107 4.88 -6.83 7.18
C SER A 107 4.80 -5.30 7.02
N TYR A 108 4.09 -4.80 6.00
CA TYR A 108 3.76 -3.39 5.88
C TYR A 108 2.55 -3.03 6.75
N SER A 109 1.60 -3.95 6.94
CA SER A 109 0.36 -3.68 7.67
C SER A 109 -0.33 -2.44 7.09
N HIS A 110 -0.52 -1.38 7.87
CA HIS A 110 -1.04 -0.08 7.43
C HIS A 110 0.03 1.02 7.35
N ASP A 111 1.32 0.67 7.31
CA ASP A 111 2.42 1.63 7.14
C ASP A 111 2.55 2.05 5.66
N LEU A 112 1.75 3.06 5.29
CA LEU A 112 1.68 3.54 3.91
C LEU A 112 2.97 4.23 3.45
N GLU A 113 3.73 4.85 4.36
CA GLU A 113 4.99 5.50 3.99
C GLU A 113 6.03 4.46 3.61
N LYS A 114 6.20 3.43 4.45
CA LYS A 114 7.17 2.37 4.19
C LYS A 114 6.89 1.66 2.88
N LEU A 115 5.63 1.32 2.62
CA LEU A 115 5.24 0.68 1.37
C LEU A 115 5.45 1.59 0.15
N ALA A 116 5.10 2.88 0.26
CA ALA A 116 5.28 3.82 -0.84
C ALA A 116 6.75 4.09 -1.14
N LYS A 117 7.64 4.09 -0.13
CA LYS A 117 9.08 4.27 -0.32
C LYS A 117 9.70 3.19 -1.20
N ASP A 118 9.24 1.95 -1.07
CA ASP A 118 9.75 0.82 -1.88
C ASP A 118 9.24 0.86 -3.34
N LEU A 119 8.17 1.61 -3.60
CA LEU A 119 7.56 1.73 -4.93
C LEU A 119 7.90 3.05 -5.63
N ILE A 120 8.14 4.12 -4.87
CA ILE A 120 8.28 5.50 -5.34
C ILE A 120 9.38 6.16 -4.49
N PRO A 121 10.67 5.95 -4.83
CA PRO A 121 11.79 6.43 -4.02
C PRO A 121 11.89 7.96 -3.94
N ASP A 122 11.30 8.67 -4.91
CA ASP A 122 11.35 10.13 -5.06
C ASP A 122 10.22 10.89 -4.36
N LEU A 123 9.51 10.26 -3.41
CA LEU A 123 8.52 10.97 -2.60
C LEU A 123 9.14 12.15 -1.84
N ASN A 124 8.49 13.30 -1.87
CA ASN A 124 8.94 14.47 -1.11
C ASN A 124 8.53 14.38 0.38
N GLY A 125 9.12 15.24 1.21
CA GLY A 125 8.89 15.24 2.66
C GLY A 125 7.42 15.46 3.06
N THR A 126 6.67 16.25 2.30
CA THR A 126 5.25 16.49 2.54
C THR A 126 4.42 15.24 2.25
N GLN A 127 4.66 14.58 1.11
CA GLN A 127 3.97 13.35 0.75
C GLN A 127 4.22 12.25 1.78
N ARG A 128 5.47 12.09 2.25
CA ARG A 128 5.81 11.18 3.34
C ARG A 128 5.04 11.48 4.63
N SER A 129 4.97 12.75 5.02
CA SER A 129 4.20 13.18 6.20
C SER A 129 2.70 12.92 6.06
N ASP A 130 2.15 13.15 4.88
CA ASP A 130 0.75 12.89 4.57
C ASP A 130 0.43 11.39 4.63
N LEU A 131 1.31 10.52 4.10
CA LEU A 131 1.18 9.06 4.20
C LEU A 131 1.17 8.56 5.64
N ARG A 132 2.06 9.08 6.51
CA ARG A 132 2.03 8.77 7.94
C ARG A 132 0.73 9.20 8.60
N SER A 133 0.22 10.38 8.22
CA SER A 133 -1.03 10.91 8.77
C SER A 133 -2.23 10.05 8.35
N LEU A 134 -2.29 9.64 7.09
CA LEU A 134 -3.30 8.72 6.58
C LEU A 134 -3.21 7.34 7.25
N SER A 135 -2.00 6.82 7.49
CA SER A 135 -1.80 5.56 8.21
C SER A 135 -2.43 5.59 9.61
N LYS A 136 -2.22 6.70 10.35
CA LYS A 136 -2.84 6.91 11.68
C LYS A 136 -4.36 7.04 11.61
N LEU A 137 -4.89 7.70 10.58
CA LEU A 137 -6.33 7.82 10.35
C LEU A 137 -6.99 6.46 10.11
N VAL A 138 -6.38 5.62 9.26
CA VAL A 138 -6.86 4.28 8.93
C VAL A 138 -6.83 3.34 10.14
N LEU A 139 -5.79 3.43 10.97
CA LEU A 139 -5.65 2.58 12.14
C LEU A 139 -6.60 2.98 13.27
N ASN A 140 -6.59 4.26 13.65
CA ASN A 140 -7.12 4.68 14.94
C ASN A 140 -8.15 5.80 14.79
N ASP A 141 -7.71 6.94 14.26
CA ASP A 141 -8.40 8.21 14.48
C ASP A 141 -9.75 8.31 13.75
N ALA A 142 -9.98 7.52 12.70
CA ALA A 142 -11.27 7.45 12.02
C ALA A 142 -12.18 6.30 12.48
N ARG A 143 -11.67 5.33 13.24
CA ARG A 143 -12.39 4.09 13.57
C ARG A 143 -12.83 3.99 15.01
N TYR A 144 -11.98 4.41 15.95
CA TYR A 144 -12.25 4.25 17.37
C TYR A 144 -12.70 5.55 18.03
N PRO A 145 -13.46 5.47 19.14
CA PRO A 145 -13.74 6.63 20.00
C PRO A 145 -12.46 7.29 20.51
N VAL A 146 -12.61 8.49 21.07
CA VAL A 146 -11.52 9.13 21.83
C VAL A 146 -11.46 8.47 23.20
N GLU A 147 -10.34 7.83 23.51
CA GLU A 147 -10.00 7.39 24.87
C GLU A 147 -9.37 8.58 25.60
N ALA A 148 -9.91 8.92 26.76
CA ALA A 148 -9.44 10.03 27.58
C ALA A 148 -9.70 9.73 29.06
N ASN A 149 -8.80 10.17 29.93
CA ASN A 149 -8.87 9.95 31.37
C ASN A 149 -9.71 11.02 32.10
N GLY A 150 -10.41 11.87 31.35
CA GLY A 150 -11.25 12.94 31.89
C GLY A 150 -11.96 13.75 30.81
N LYS A 151 -12.94 14.55 31.25
CA LYS A 151 -13.82 15.33 30.35
C LYS A 151 -13.06 16.39 29.55
N GLU A 152 -12.12 17.11 30.16
CA GLU A 152 -11.34 18.16 29.49
C GLU A 152 -10.40 17.57 28.42
N GLU A 153 -9.73 16.49 28.77
CA GLU A 153 -8.88 15.75 27.84
C GLU A 153 -9.68 15.20 26.65
N TYR A 154 -10.86 14.63 26.92
CA TYR A 154 -11.77 14.15 25.88
C TYR A 154 -12.14 15.27 24.90
N VAL A 155 -12.55 16.45 25.40
CA VAL A 155 -12.91 17.59 24.55
C VAL A 155 -11.73 18.04 23.71
N LYS A 156 -10.54 18.15 24.31
CA LYS A 156 -9.31 18.57 23.62
C LYS A 156 -8.94 17.60 22.49
N LEU A 157 -8.95 16.29 22.77
CA LEU A 157 -8.64 15.25 21.78
C LEU A 157 -9.70 15.16 20.67
N SER A 158 -10.98 15.27 21.03
CA SER A 158 -12.10 15.27 20.09
C SER A 158 -12.03 16.48 19.14
N ASN A 159 -11.77 17.67 19.66
CA ASN A 159 -11.61 18.88 18.85
C ASN A 159 -10.40 18.79 17.93
N LYS A 160 -9.27 18.25 18.42
CA LYS A 160 -8.06 18.02 17.61
C LYS A 160 -8.32 17.03 16.46
N ARG A 161 -9.03 15.92 16.71
CA ARG A 161 -9.41 14.97 15.66
C ARG A 161 -10.40 15.57 14.68
N THR A 162 -11.37 16.33 15.17
CA THR A 162 -12.36 17.00 14.33
C THR A 162 -11.69 18.01 13.41
N SER A 163 -10.80 18.86 13.92
CA SER A 163 -10.09 19.85 13.11
C SER A 163 -9.20 19.20 12.06
N ALA A 164 -8.53 18.08 12.37
CA ALA A 164 -7.74 17.33 11.40
C ALA A 164 -8.59 16.73 10.28
N THR A 165 -9.78 16.21 10.61
CA THR A 165 -10.67 15.53 9.65
C THR A 165 -11.60 16.46 8.88
N HIS A 166 -11.90 17.65 9.41
CA HIS A 166 -12.80 18.64 8.80
C HIS A 166 -12.05 19.74 8.03
N ASN A 167 -10.74 19.59 7.87
CA ASN A 167 -9.94 20.56 7.13
C ASN A 167 -9.97 20.27 5.62
N GLY A 168 -10.69 21.11 4.86
CA GLY A 168 -10.81 20.97 3.42
C GLY A 168 -9.50 21.16 2.64
N ALA A 169 -8.54 21.91 3.15
CA ALA A 169 -7.23 22.04 2.51
C ALA A 169 -6.43 20.73 2.65
N ILE A 170 -6.47 20.10 3.83
CA ILE A 170 -5.87 18.78 4.07
C ILE A 170 -6.55 17.72 3.19
N PHE A 171 -7.89 17.69 3.13
CA PHE A 171 -8.60 16.73 2.29
C PHE A 171 -8.21 16.86 0.81
N ARG A 172 -8.16 18.09 0.29
CA ARG A 172 -7.70 18.34 -1.08
C ARG A 172 -6.26 17.90 -1.29
N ARG A 173 -5.38 18.11 -0.31
CA ARG A 173 -3.99 17.67 -0.36
C ARG A 173 -3.88 16.14 -0.43
N TYR A 174 -4.63 15.42 0.40
CA TYR A 174 -4.69 13.96 0.33
C TYR A 174 -5.30 13.46 -0.99
N CYS A 175 -6.31 14.15 -1.54
CA CYS A 175 -6.83 13.83 -2.87
C CYS A 175 -5.77 13.99 -3.98
N LYS A 176 -4.90 15.01 -3.89
CA LYS A 176 -3.78 15.19 -4.83
C LYS A 176 -2.74 14.09 -4.65
N LEU A 177 -2.41 13.72 -3.41
CA LEU A 177 -1.51 12.61 -3.12
C LEU A 177 -2.05 11.29 -3.70
N ALA A 178 -3.32 10.96 -3.46
CA ALA A 178 -3.95 9.74 -3.99
C ALA A 178 -3.89 9.68 -5.52
N LYS A 179 -4.22 10.78 -6.21
CA LYS A 179 -4.09 10.88 -7.67
C LYS A 179 -2.64 10.70 -8.15
N HIS A 180 -1.69 11.32 -7.47
CA HIS A 180 -0.28 11.19 -7.81
C HIS A 180 0.19 9.74 -7.67
N LEU A 181 -0.12 9.08 -6.54
CA LEU A 181 0.21 7.68 -6.31
C LEU A 181 -0.47 6.78 -7.35
N ARG A 182 -1.76 6.97 -7.62
CA ARG A 182 -2.49 6.23 -8.65
C ARG A 182 -1.81 6.32 -10.01
N ALA A 183 -1.37 7.51 -10.41
CA ALA A 183 -0.67 7.72 -11.67
C ALA A 183 0.70 7.04 -11.69
N ARG A 184 1.47 7.13 -10.61
CA ARG A 184 2.78 6.47 -10.49
C ARG A 184 2.64 4.94 -10.56
N ILE A 185 1.72 4.35 -9.80
CA ILE A 185 1.48 2.90 -9.80
C ILE A 185 0.93 2.40 -11.15
N ALA A 186 0.08 3.20 -11.81
CA ALA A 186 -0.43 2.86 -13.14
C ALA A 186 0.69 2.72 -14.17
N ARG A 187 1.71 3.59 -14.10
CA ARG A 187 2.86 3.60 -15.01
C ARG A 187 3.82 2.42 -14.80
N ILE A 188 3.83 1.81 -13.62
CA ILE A 188 4.66 0.63 -13.36
C ILE A 188 4.34 -0.45 -14.38
N ASP A 189 5.36 -0.96 -15.07
CA ASP A 189 5.28 -1.95 -16.14
C ASP A 189 4.36 -1.56 -17.32
N ALA A 190 4.05 -0.27 -17.51
CA ALA A 190 3.15 0.24 -18.56
C ALA A 190 3.76 1.40 -19.35
N ASP A 191 5.07 1.61 -19.24
CA ASP A 191 5.82 2.65 -19.97
C ASP A 191 6.77 1.99 -20.98
N SER A 192 6.61 2.31 -22.26
CA SER A 192 7.47 1.76 -23.32
C SER A 192 8.91 2.28 -23.25
N ASN A 193 9.15 3.42 -22.60
CA ASN A 193 10.48 4.00 -22.45
C ASN A 193 11.27 3.39 -21.27
N ASP A 194 10.59 2.64 -20.39
CA ASP A 194 11.21 1.90 -19.29
C ASP A 194 10.54 0.51 -19.21
N PRO A 195 10.87 -0.39 -20.17
CA PRO A 195 10.23 -1.69 -20.25
C PRO A 195 10.57 -2.55 -19.02
N CYS A 196 9.59 -3.34 -18.60
CA CYS A 196 9.77 -4.30 -17.52
C CYS A 196 10.26 -5.65 -18.08
N SER A 197 11.34 -6.17 -17.52
CA SER A 197 11.78 -7.55 -17.72
C SER A 197 11.63 -8.33 -16.41
N THR A 198 11.05 -9.52 -16.49
CA THR A 198 10.89 -10.43 -15.35
C THR A 198 11.20 -11.85 -15.76
N SER A 199 11.81 -12.64 -14.88
CA SER A 199 11.93 -14.08 -15.08
C SER A 199 11.83 -14.83 -13.76
N HIS A 200 11.52 -16.12 -13.86
CA HIS A 200 11.39 -17.02 -12.74
C HIS A 200 11.97 -18.38 -13.12
N TRP A 201 12.78 -18.95 -12.24
CA TRP A 201 13.39 -20.26 -12.40
C TRP A 201 13.15 -21.09 -11.14
N LEU A 202 12.87 -22.37 -11.35
CA LEU A 202 12.78 -23.34 -10.27
C LEU A 202 14.21 -23.74 -9.84
N VAL A 203 14.43 -23.82 -8.54
CA VAL A 203 15.68 -24.31 -7.94
C VAL A 203 15.33 -25.57 -7.16
N GLY A 204 15.79 -26.72 -7.62
CA GLY A 204 15.41 -28.01 -7.04
C GLY A 204 13.92 -28.30 -7.20
N VAL A 205 13.28 -28.77 -6.14
CA VAL A 205 11.87 -29.21 -6.15
C VAL A 205 10.90 -28.06 -5.87
N ASP A 206 11.25 -27.16 -4.95
CA ASP A 206 10.34 -26.13 -4.41
C ASP A 206 11.00 -24.76 -4.19
N GLY A 207 12.31 -24.68 -4.40
CA GLY A 207 13.06 -23.42 -4.40
C GLY A 207 12.81 -22.64 -5.68
N TYR A 208 13.12 -21.36 -5.67
CA TYR A 208 13.05 -20.54 -6.87
C TYR A 208 14.01 -19.37 -6.82
N LEU A 209 14.32 -18.85 -8.00
CA LEU A 209 14.92 -17.54 -8.20
C LEU A 209 13.99 -16.74 -9.11
N CYS A 210 13.67 -15.51 -8.76
CA CYS A 210 13.02 -14.59 -9.68
C CYS A 210 13.69 -13.23 -9.65
N TYR A 211 13.64 -12.54 -10.79
CA TYR A 211 14.06 -11.15 -10.88
C TYR A 211 13.00 -10.29 -11.56
N ARG A 212 13.09 -8.98 -11.27
CA ARG A 212 12.50 -7.92 -12.08
C ARG A 212 13.51 -6.80 -12.31
N TYR A 213 13.45 -6.21 -13.50
CA TYR A 213 14.26 -5.07 -13.91
C TYR A 213 13.41 -4.08 -14.71
N GLY A 214 13.58 -2.78 -14.46
CA GLY A 214 12.84 -1.71 -15.14
C GLY A 214 11.37 -1.62 -14.74
N GLY A 215 10.58 -0.93 -15.57
CA GLY A 215 9.15 -0.72 -15.33
C GLY A 215 8.86 0.28 -14.21
N HIS A 216 9.70 1.30 -14.03
CA HIS A 216 9.66 2.31 -12.97
C HIS A 216 9.85 1.77 -11.54
N LEU A 217 10.43 0.59 -11.39
CA LEU A 217 10.78 0.02 -10.09
C LEU A 217 12.26 -0.36 -10.04
N SER A 218 12.83 -0.26 -8.84
CA SER A 218 14.21 -0.67 -8.59
C SER A 218 14.41 -2.15 -8.94
N PRO A 219 15.53 -2.51 -9.60
CA PRO A 219 15.85 -3.90 -9.87
C PRO A 219 15.87 -4.72 -8.59
N ARG A 220 15.22 -5.88 -8.64
CA ARG A 220 15.00 -6.73 -7.47
C ARG A 220 15.15 -8.19 -7.86
N MET A 221 15.79 -8.94 -6.98
CA MET A 221 15.85 -10.39 -7.06
C MET A 221 15.31 -11.01 -5.77
N THR A 222 14.59 -12.12 -5.87
CA THR A 222 14.11 -12.87 -4.72
C THR A 222 14.44 -14.34 -4.92
N TYR A 223 15.12 -14.91 -3.93
CA TYR A 223 15.58 -16.29 -3.93
C TYR A 223 14.97 -17.05 -2.75
N ARG A 224 14.43 -18.23 -3.04
CA ARG A 224 14.02 -19.23 -2.07
C ARG A 224 14.88 -20.46 -2.29
N ARG A 225 15.64 -20.85 -1.27
CA ARG A 225 16.39 -22.11 -1.29
C ARG A 225 15.44 -23.30 -1.34
N CYS A 226 15.82 -24.37 -2.05
CA CYS A 226 15.09 -25.62 -2.06
C CYS A 226 15.16 -26.34 -0.70
N THR A 227 14.06 -26.90 -0.23
CA THR A 227 14.01 -27.61 1.06
C THR A 227 14.76 -28.94 1.06
N SER A 228 15.06 -29.52 -0.11
CA SER A 228 15.81 -30.79 -0.23
C SER A 228 17.32 -30.60 -0.33
N ALA A 229 17.82 -29.36 -0.26
CA ALA A 229 19.25 -29.10 -0.26
C ALA A 229 19.82 -29.25 1.16
N ASP A 230 20.83 -30.10 1.33
CA ASP A 230 21.63 -30.13 2.55
C ASP A 230 22.35 -28.77 2.70
N LEU A 231 22.20 -28.12 3.88
CA LEU A 231 23.08 -27.10 4.52
C LEU A 231 22.57 -25.64 4.71
N ALA A 232 23.04 -25.08 5.84
CA ALA A 232 23.10 -23.70 6.39
C ALA A 232 21.81 -23.02 6.92
N GLU A 233 21.87 -22.48 8.17
CA GLU A 233 20.78 -21.76 8.84
C GLU A 233 20.34 -20.46 8.13
N GLU A 234 21.20 -19.87 7.28
CA GLU A 234 20.88 -18.63 6.54
C GLU A 234 21.33 -18.69 5.08
N VAL A 235 20.59 -17.98 4.21
CA VAL A 235 20.92 -17.73 2.80
C VAL A 235 21.90 -16.56 2.70
N THR A 236 22.97 -16.72 1.91
CA THR A 236 23.99 -15.69 1.72
C THR A 236 23.93 -15.09 0.31
N TYR A 237 24.51 -13.90 0.13
CA TYR A 237 24.63 -13.26 -1.19
C TYR A 237 25.42 -14.13 -2.17
N GLN A 238 26.52 -14.74 -1.71
CA GLN A 238 27.39 -15.58 -2.53
C GLN A 238 26.68 -16.82 -3.06
N GLU A 239 25.80 -17.43 -2.27
CA GLU A 239 25.00 -18.57 -2.72
C GLU A 239 24.11 -18.19 -3.91
N VAL A 240 23.44 -17.03 -3.84
CA VAL A 240 22.59 -16.55 -4.94
C VAL A 240 23.42 -16.36 -6.21
N LEU A 241 24.64 -15.81 -6.10
CA LEU A 241 25.56 -15.68 -7.23
C LEU A 241 25.96 -17.03 -7.82
N THR A 242 26.26 -18.02 -6.97
CA THR A 242 26.57 -19.38 -7.42
C THR A 242 25.40 -19.99 -8.19
N VAL A 243 24.16 -19.80 -7.71
CA VAL A 243 22.95 -20.26 -8.43
C VAL A 243 22.83 -19.58 -9.80
N ILE A 244 23.01 -18.26 -9.86
CA ILE A 244 22.96 -17.49 -11.12
C ILE A 244 24.01 -17.98 -12.12
N ASN A 245 25.25 -18.11 -11.67
CA ASN A 245 26.39 -18.48 -12.51
C ASN A 245 26.27 -19.93 -13.00
N ASN A 246 25.91 -20.87 -12.11
CA ASN A 246 25.76 -22.28 -12.47
C ASN A 246 24.60 -22.51 -13.46
N ALA A 247 23.53 -21.71 -13.35
CA ALA A 247 22.40 -21.78 -14.27
C ALA A 247 22.63 -20.97 -15.57
N GLY A 248 23.75 -20.27 -15.71
CA GLY A 248 24.06 -19.46 -16.90
C GLY A 248 23.02 -18.37 -17.16
N LEU A 249 22.45 -17.77 -16.11
CA LEU A 249 21.33 -16.84 -16.25
C LEU A 249 21.79 -15.50 -16.82
N LEU A 250 21.16 -15.09 -17.93
CA LEU A 250 21.35 -13.77 -18.50
C LEU A 250 20.45 -12.76 -17.79
N LEU A 251 21.06 -11.81 -17.06
CA LEU A 251 20.36 -10.76 -16.34
C LEU A 251 20.43 -9.44 -17.12
N PRO A 252 19.34 -8.65 -17.15
CA PRO A 252 19.40 -7.26 -17.58
C PRO A 252 20.25 -6.43 -16.61
N GLY A 253 21.28 -5.75 -17.10
CA GLY A 253 22.16 -4.93 -16.27
C GLY A 253 23.11 -5.73 -15.37
N ALA A 254 23.90 -5.01 -14.57
CA ALA A 254 24.87 -5.60 -13.66
C ALA A 254 24.21 -6.11 -12.37
N ILE A 255 24.74 -7.18 -11.77
CA ILE A 255 24.14 -7.82 -10.58
C ILE A 255 24.10 -6.88 -9.37
N GLU A 256 25.04 -5.96 -9.28
CA GLU A 256 25.17 -4.94 -8.23
C GLU A 256 24.02 -3.95 -8.25
N THR A 257 23.29 -3.84 -9.37
CA THR A 257 22.10 -3.00 -9.48
C THR A 257 20.87 -3.60 -8.80
N TYR A 258 20.90 -4.91 -8.53
CA TYR A 258 19.77 -5.63 -7.93
C TYR A 258 19.80 -5.55 -6.41
N ALA A 259 18.67 -5.18 -5.82
CA ALA A 259 18.41 -5.50 -4.43
C ALA A 259 18.04 -6.98 -4.32
N ILE A 260 18.93 -7.79 -3.72
CA ILE A 260 18.73 -9.24 -3.57
C ILE A 260 18.05 -9.54 -2.22
N TYR A 261 17.03 -10.38 -2.24
CA TYR A 261 16.29 -10.81 -1.06
C TYR A 261 16.25 -12.34 -0.96
N ALA A 262 16.45 -12.86 0.25
CA ALA A 262 16.18 -14.23 0.59
C ALA A 262 14.79 -14.37 1.20
N ASP A 263 13.98 -15.28 0.68
CA ASP A 263 12.74 -15.75 1.28
C ASP A 263 13.05 -16.87 2.27
N GLN A 264 12.86 -16.56 3.55
CA GLN A 264 13.23 -17.44 4.66
C GLN A 264 12.14 -17.47 5.74
N VAL A 265 12.11 -18.55 6.51
CA VAL A 265 11.22 -18.71 7.67
C VAL A 265 12.06 -18.62 8.93
N LYS A 266 11.85 -17.58 9.75
CA LYS A 266 12.50 -17.40 11.04
C LYS A 266 11.46 -17.40 12.15
N ASN A 267 11.63 -18.27 13.16
CA ASN A 267 10.69 -18.43 14.27
C ASN A 267 9.23 -18.64 13.81
N GLY A 268 9.02 -19.49 12.79
CA GLY A 268 7.70 -19.75 12.20
C GLY A 268 7.09 -18.59 11.41
N LYS A 269 7.81 -17.47 11.21
CA LYS A 269 7.38 -16.33 10.41
C LYS A 269 8.19 -16.25 9.12
N ARG A 270 7.50 -16.30 7.99
CA ARG A 270 8.10 -16.03 6.67
C ARG A 270 8.43 -14.55 6.53
N MET A 271 9.60 -14.24 5.96
CA MET A 271 10.04 -12.88 5.68
C MET A 271 11.04 -12.81 4.53
N LEU A 272 11.13 -11.63 3.92
CA LEU A 272 12.16 -11.30 2.95
C LEU A 272 13.31 -10.59 3.66
N LYS A 273 14.48 -11.24 3.73
CA LYS A 273 15.72 -10.64 4.24
C LYS A 273 16.51 -10.08 3.07
N LYS A 274 16.79 -8.78 3.07
CA LYS A 274 17.70 -8.18 2.10
C LYS A 274 19.11 -8.71 2.38
N LEU A 275 19.77 -9.22 1.34
CA LEU A 275 21.14 -9.69 1.40
C LEU A 275 22.09 -8.52 1.11
N THR A 276 23.21 -8.50 1.82
CA THR A 276 24.32 -7.58 1.57
C THR A 276 25.45 -8.36 0.90
N ALA A 277 26.06 -7.74 -0.11
CA ALA A 277 27.30 -8.23 -0.70
C ALA A 277 28.43 -8.27 0.34
#